data_AF-A0A4R4MCC0-F1
#
_entry.id   AF-A0A4R4MCC0-F1
#
_cell.length_a   1.000
_cell.length_b   1.000
_cell.length_c   1.000
_cell.angle_alpha   90.00
_cell.angle_beta   90.00
_cell.angle_gamma   90.00
#
_symmetry.space_group_name_H-M   'P 1'
#
loop_
_entity.id
_entity.type
_entity.pdbx_description
1 polymer ?
#
loop_
_entity_poly.entity_id
_entity_poly.type
_entity_poly.pdbx_seq_one_letter_code
_entity_poly.pdbx_strand_id
1 'polypeptide(L)'
;MTDAGQLDDANVLYERGVRAQREGNMEEAERWYRQAIGEEHAGAYLNLGVILGERGEVDEAERCYLRAWELDSDDKAASNLGAIYDDDGKGDLVAAAEWYGRAADLGNAIAAYNLGFVWQDRGEPEKRMEAWRRAADLKHPNAANAIAGLHLERGEVNEGVTWLRRAVLEVGNDKSARRLSDIYARAGRHRMARFWGEFPDGPTFYSPEFQAFASEIAAAAIHQQDAFNDAFEQNYVEWNPEEATVTLDGRVLQRLTILGSFSNLSQSWLWTWDNPSWEQDLPALAKLRTIRDFGERHQIPELVKGHLDFSRFNHPAEGAFTMALSAAPLIGAKGVSFVTVNDGKGRLVLATDDPSLPAARFDRSAVPRLLMRAAEVWPDEQRRVVRGFMERHGFEVDESPAVIVVESGDGHRVTVRCPLERAKEHPEVNAVLSRDGARIVENTPARVQGQRSDGDGPYRLVVLFDLDDRIVRISGGAVAAPGE
;
A
#
# COMPACT_ATOMS: atom_id res chain seq x y z
N MET A 1 -36.31 31.49 -51.95
CA MET A 1 -35.07 31.41 -52.76
C MET A 1 -34.07 32.34 -52.09
N THR A 2 -33.08 31.91 -51.34
CA THR A 2 -32.51 30.58 -51.07
C THR A 2 -32.10 30.61 -49.60
N ASP A 3 -32.57 29.61 -48.85
CA ASP A 3 -32.11 29.26 -47.52
C ASP A 3 -30.66 28.76 -47.67
N ALA A 4 -29.70 29.67 -47.56
CA ALA A 4 -28.29 29.33 -47.51
C ALA A 4 -28.03 28.86 -46.09
N GLY A 5 -28.28 27.57 -45.87
CA GLY A 5 -28.06 26.90 -44.59
C GLY A 5 -26.69 27.26 -44.03
N GLN A 6 -26.67 27.71 -42.79
CA GLN A 6 -25.44 27.71 -42.00
C GLN A 6 -24.97 26.27 -41.98
N LEU A 7 -23.87 25.99 -42.69
CA LEU A 7 -23.07 24.80 -42.44
C LEU A 7 -22.63 24.93 -40.98
N ASP A 8 -23.29 24.17 -40.11
CA ASP A 8 -22.82 23.99 -38.74
C ASP A 8 -21.42 23.36 -38.85
N ASP A 9 -20.42 23.99 -38.24
CA ASP A 9 -19.04 23.50 -38.13
C ASP A 9 -19.05 22.00 -37.75
N ALA A 10 -18.20 21.19 -38.39
CA ALA A 10 -18.05 19.76 -38.12
C ALA A 10 -18.05 19.41 -36.63
N ASN A 11 -17.44 20.25 -35.78
CA ASN A 11 -17.42 20.05 -34.33
C ASN A 11 -18.82 20.15 -33.71
N VAL A 12 -19.66 21.09 -34.16
CA VAL A 12 -21.03 21.26 -33.68
C VAL A 12 -21.88 20.06 -34.10
N LEU A 13 -21.72 19.58 -35.33
CA LEU A 13 -22.39 18.38 -35.82
C LEU A 13 -21.96 17.13 -35.05
N TYR A 14 -20.66 16.98 -34.79
CA TYR A 14 -20.12 15.91 -33.96
C TYR A 14 -20.69 15.93 -32.53
N GLU A 15 -20.71 17.08 -31.85
CA GLU A 15 -21.26 17.22 -30.51
C GLU A 15 -22.77 16.92 -30.44
N ARG A 16 -23.53 17.24 -31.50
CA ARG A 16 -24.94 16.83 -31.62
C ARG A 16 -25.07 15.32 -31.76
N GLY A 17 -24.21 14.68 -32.56
CA GLY A 17 -24.16 13.24 -32.69
C GLY A 17 -23.86 12.53 -31.36
N VAL A 18 -22.85 13.03 -30.62
CA VAL A 18 -22.50 12.53 -29.28
C VAL A 18 -23.67 12.65 -28.31
N ARG A 19 -24.40 13.78 -28.35
CA ARG A 19 -25.60 13.97 -27.52
C ARG A 19 -26.71 12.99 -27.88
N ALA A 20 -27.05 12.85 -29.15
CA ALA A 20 -28.09 11.92 -29.61
C ALA A 20 -27.75 10.47 -29.22
N GLN A 21 -26.47 10.08 -29.33
CA GLN A 21 -26.00 8.77 -28.90
C GLN A 21 -26.16 8.56 -27.38
N ARG A 22 -25.84 9.57 -26.56
CA ARG A 22 -26.05 9.53 -25.10
C ARG A 22 -27.53 9.41 -24.72
N GLU A 23 -28.42 9.96 -25.54
CA GLU A 23 -29.88 9.85 -25.39
C GLU A 23 -30.44 8.52 -25.92
N GLY A 24 -29.59 7.67 -26.51
CA GLY A 24 -29.96 6.36 -27.07
C GLY A 24 -30.55 6.44 -28.48
N ASN A 25 -30.53 7.60 -29.12
CA ASN A 25 -31.04 7.78 -30.48
C ASN A 25 -29.94 7.55 -31.53
N MET A 26 -29.64 6.28 -31.81
CA MET A 26 -28.55 5.88 -32.70
C MET A 26 -28.76 6.33 -34.16
N GLU A 27 -29.99 6.32 -34.66
CA GLU A 27 -30.30 6.80 -36.02
C GLU A 27 -30.00 8.30 -36.17
N GLU A 28 -30.36 9.09 -35.15
CA GLU A 28 -30.06 10.51 -35.15
C GLU A 28 -28.57 10.78 -35.01
N ALA A 29 -27.88 10.02 -34.16
CA ALA A 29 -26.42 10.11 -34.02
C ALA A 29 -25.71 9.81 -35.35
N GLU A 30 -26.10 8.74 -36.05
CA GLU A 30 -25.56 8.39 -37.36
C GLU A 30 -25.76 9.53 -38.37
N ARG A 31 -26.95 10.14 -38.42
CA ARG A 31 -27.22 11.27 -39.32
C ARG A 31 -26.29 12.45 -39.05
N TRP A 32 -26.05 12.78 -37.78
CA TRP A 32 -25.16 13.86 -37.41
C TRP A 32 -23.69 13.53 -37.73
N TYR A 33 -23.24 12.31 -37.45
CA TYR A 33 -21.88 11.89 -37.80
C TYR A 33 -21.65 11.85 -39.31
N ARG A 34 -22.62 11.35 -40.10
CA ARG A 34 -22.54 11.36 -41.58
C ARG A 34 -22.43 12.78 -42.15
N GLN A 35 -23.03 13.79 -41.50
CA GLN A 35 -22.85 15.18 -41.88
C GLN A 35 -21.46 15.70 -41.48
N ALA A 36 -21.01 15.41 -40.26
CA ALA A 36 -19.72 15.87 -39.74
C ALA A 36 -18.52 15.28 -40.52
N ILE A 37 -18.60 14.04 -41.02
CA ILE A 37 -17.51 13.45 -41.82
C ILE A 37 -17.31 14.14 -43.18
N GLY A 38 -18.31 14.89 -43.66
CA GLY A 38 -18.20 15.69 -44.88
C GLY A 38 -17.11 16.77 -44.80
N GLU A 39 -16.71 17.15 -43.58
CA GLU A 39 -15.64 18.11 -43.29
C GLU A 39 -14.39 17.41 -42.70
N GLU A 40 -14.23 16.11 -42.96
CA GLU A 40 -13.08 15.30 -42.52
C GLU A 40 -12.87 15.25 -40.99
N HIS A 41 -13.95 15.23 -40.22
CA HIS A 41 -13.87 15.18 -38.77
C HIS A 41 -13.52 13.76 -38.26
N ALA A 42 -12.29 13.56 -37.76
CA ALA A 42 -11.78 12.26 -37.31
C ALA A 42 -12.67 11.55 -36.28
N GLY A 43 -13.12 12.27 -35.23
CA GLY A 43 -14.00 11.69 -34.22
C GLY A 43 -15.38 11.29 -34.74
N ALA A 44 -15.86 11.92 -35.83
CA ALA A 44 -17.14 11.58 -36.43
C ALA A 44 -17.01 10.29 -37.26
N TYR A 45 -15.89 10.14 -37.98
CA TYR A 45 -15.55 8.88 -38.64
C TYR A 45 -15.45 7.73 -37.63
N LEU A 46 -14.75 7.93 -36.50
CA LEU A 46 -14.63 6.92 -35.46
C LEU A 46 -16.01 6.47 -34.93
N ASN A 47 -16.86 7.42 -34.52
CA ASN A 47 -18.16 7.07 -33.94
C ASN A 47 -19.14 6.50 -34.98
N LEU A 48 -19.09 6.98 -36.22
CA LEU A 48 -19.86 6.37 -37.32
C LEU A 48 -19.42 4.93 -37.55
N GLY A 49 -18.12 4.65 -37.56
CA GLY A 49 -17.59 3.30 -37.71
C GLY A 49 -18.10 2.35 -36.63
N VAL A 50 -18.22 2.81 -35.37
CA VAL A 50 -18.80 2.01 -34.27
C VAL A 50 -20.25 1.65 -34.56
N ILE A 51 -21.09 2.61 -34.94
CA ILE A 51 -22.50 2.36 -35.28
C ILE A 51 -22.63 1.35 -36.42
N LEU A 52 -21.80 1.51 -37.47
CA LEU A 52 -21.80 0.62 -38.63
C LEU A 52 -21.34 -0.80 -38.25
N GLY A 53 -20.29 -0.92 -37.44
CA GLY A 53 -19.78 -2.20 -36.95
C GLY A 53 -20.81 -2.95 -36.10
N GLU A 54 -21.50 -2.26 -35.18
CA GLU A 54 -22.58 -2.84 -34.37
C GLU A 54 -23.76 -3.34 -35.23
N ARG A 55 -23.99 -2.71 -36.39
CA ARG A 55 -24.99 -3.13 -37.38
C ARG A 55 -24.50 -4.26 -38.30
N GLY A 56 -23.22 -4.64 -38.23
CA GLY A 56 -22.60 -5.65 -39.08
C GLY A 56 -22.13 -5.14 -40.45
N GLU A 57 -22.11 -3.83 -40.67
CA GLU A 57 -21.62 -3.18 -41.90
C GLU A 57 -20.09 -3.01 -41.84
N VAL A 58 -19.38 -4.15 -41.73
CA VAL A 58 -17.95 -4.22 -41.42
C VAL A 58 -17.09 -3.46 -42.43
N ASP A 59 -17.35 -3.59 -43.74
CA ASP A 59 -16.57 -2.90 -44.79
C ASP A 59 -16.69 -1.36 -44.71
N GLU A 60 -17.85 -0.83 -44.32
CA GLU A 60 -18.03 0.61 -44.16
C GLU A 60 -17.40 1.09 -42.85
N ALA A 61 -17.53 0.29 -41.78
CA ALA A 61 -16.86 0.55 -40.51
C ALA A 61 -15.33 0.60 -40.66
N GLU A 62 -14.73 -0.36 -41.38
CA GLU A 62 -13.29 -0.39 -41.65
C GLU A 62 -12.83 0.89 -42.36
N ARG A 63 -13.53 1.32 -43.41
CA ARG A 63 -13.22 2.58 -44.12
C ARG A 63 -13.31 3.79 -43.21
N CYS A 64 -14.33 3.84 -42.34
CA CYS A 64 -14.45 4.89 -41.36
C CYS A 64 -13.27 4.91 -40.39
N TYR A 65 -12.86 3.77 -39.84
CA TYR A 65 -11.72 3.70 -38.91
C TYR A 65 -10.38 4.01 -39.59
N LEU A 66 -10.16 3.53 -40.83
CA LEU A 66 -8.98 3.90 -41.61
C LEU A 66 -8.90 5.41 -41.80
N ARG A 67 -10.02 6.06 -42.17
CA ARG A 67 -10.02 7.51 -42.36
C ARG A 67 -9.81 8.27 -41.04
N ALA A 68 -10.41 7.81 -39.95
CA ALA A 68 -10.16 8.38 -38.62
C ALA A 68 -8.68 8.28 -38.22
N TRP A 69 -8.05 7.12 -38.46
CA TRP A 69 -6.62 6.91 -38.23
C TRP A 69 -5.74 7.82 -39.10
N GLU A 70 -6.04 7.97 -40.39
CA GLU A 70 -5.28 8.84 -41.29
C GLU A 70 -5.31 10.32 -40.89
N LEU A 71 -6.41 10.76 -40.28
CA LEU A 71 -6.63 12.14 -39.90
C LEU A 71 -5.94 12.52 -38.58
N ASP A 72 -5.95 11.63 -37.58
CA ASP A 72 -5.51 11.97 -36.22
C ASP A 72 -4.64 10.90 -35.53
N SER A 73 -4.37 9.77 -36.19
CA SER A 73 -3.67 8.62 -35.59
C SER A 73 -4.30 8.18 -34.25
N ASP A 74 -5.63 8.18 -34.19
CA ASP A 74 -6.38 7.87 -32.97
C ASP A 74 -6.20 6.38 -32.57
N ASP A 75 -5.87 6.14 -31.30
CA ASP A 75 -5.58 4.81 -30.77
C ASP A 75 -6.80 3.87 -30.80
N LYS A 76 -8.01 4.42 -30.67
CA LYS A 76 -9.27 3.65 -30.72
C LYS A 76 -9.59 3.27 -32.16
N ALA A 77 -9.32 4.14 -33.14
CA ALA A 77 -9.45 3.80 -34.55
C ALA A 77 -8.55 2.61 -34.92
N ALA A 78 -7.26 2.66 -34.53
CA ALA A 78 -6.34 1.53 -34.72
C ALA A 78 -6.79 0.27 -33.95
N SER A 79 -7.28 0.41 -32.71
CA SER A 79 -7.79 -0.73 -31.94
C SER A 79 -9.01 -1.38 -32.59
N ASN A 80 -9.92 -0.60 -33.16
CA ASN A 80 -11.11 -1.10 -33.84
C ASN A 80 -10.76 -1.77 -35.17
N LEU A 81 -9.77 -1.25 -35.91
CA LEU A 81 -9.21 -1.94 -37.08
C LEU A 81 -8.60 -3.28 -36.67
N GLY A 82 -7.84 -3.31 -35.58
CA GLY A 82 -7.30 -4.55 -35.02
C GLY A 82 -8.40 -5.59 -34.77
N ALA A 83 -9.54 -5.18 -34.21
CA ALA A 83 -10.68 -6.06 -33.97
C ALA A 83 -11.35 -6.58 -35.24
N ILE A 84 -11.48 -5.74 -36.28
CA ILE A 84 -12.00 -6.15 -37.59
C ILE A 84 -11.11 -7.23 -38.21
N TYR A 85 -9.78 -7.01 -38.20
CA TYR A 85 -8.84 -7.96 -38.78
C TYR A 85 -8.67 -9.24 -37.96
N ASP A 86 -8.88 -9.18 -36.64
CA ASP A 86 -8.81 -10.36 -35.76
C ASP A 86 -9.97 -11.34 -36.03
N ASP A 87 -11.21 -10.83 -36.16
CA ASP A 87 -12.44 -11.61 -36.40
C ASP A 87 -12.53 -12.86 -35.49
N ASP A 88 -12.45 -12.64 -34.16
CA ASP A 88 -12.40 -13.70 -33.14
C ASP A 88 -11.33 -14.78 -33.43
N GLY A 89 -10.15 -14.35 -33.85
CA GLY A 89 -9.01 -15.21 -34.16
C GLY A 89 -9.06 -15.90 -35.53
N LYS A 90 -10.03 -15.56 -36.41
CA LYS A 90 -10.24 -16.21 -37.72
C LYS A 90 -9.83 -15.35 -38.91
N GLY A 91 -9.57 -14.07 -38.70
CA GLY A 91 -9.25 -13.11 -39.74
C GLY A 91 -7.76 -13.06 -40.11
N ASP A 92 -7.32 -11.91 -40.62
CA ASP A 92 -5.91 -11.66 -40.91
C ASP A 92 -5.17 -11.26 -39.62
N LEU A 93 -4.66 -12.29 -38.92
CA LEU A 93 -3.90 -12.12 -37.69
C LEU A 93 -2.56 -11.37 -37.87
N VAL A 94 -2.08 -11.14 -39.10
CA VAL A 94 -0.91 -10.27 -39.34
C VAL A 94 -1.38 -8.82 -39.25
N ALA A 95 -2.42 -8.47 -40.00
CA ALA A 95 -3.00 -7.13 -39.98
C ALA A 95 -3.54 -6.78 -38.58
N ALA A 96 -4.19 -7.71 -37.89
CA ALA A 96 -4.67 -7.52 -36.52
C ALA A 96 -3.52 -7.18 -35.56
N ALA A 97 -2.41 -7.94 -35.64
CA ALA A 97 -1.25 -7.69 -34.80
C ALA A 97 -0.61 -6.32 -35.08
N GLU A 98 -0.54 -5.91 -36.35
CA GLU A 98 -0.04 -4.58 -36.71
C GLU A 98 -0.91 -3.46 -36.14
N TRP A 99 -2.23 -3.54 -36.31
CA TRP A 99 -3.16 -2.50 -35.87
C TRP A 99 -3.26 -2.41 -34.35
N TYR A 100 -3.37 -3.55 -33.66
CA TYR A 100 -3.29 -3.55 -32.20
C TYR A 100 -1.93 -3.08 -31.68
N GLY A 101 -0.84 -3.41 -32.38
CA GLY A 101 0.49 -2.89 -32.08
C GLY A 101 0.56 -1.36 -32.13
N ARG A 102 0.05 -0.76 -33.21
CA ARG A 102 -0.02 0.72 -33.36
C ARG A 102 -0.83 1.36 -32.24
N ALA A 103 -2.00 0.81 -31.91
CA ALA A 103 -2.81 1.32 -30.81
C ALA A 103 -2.10 1.17 -29.45
N ALA A 104 -1.42 0.05 -29.20
CA ALA A 104 -0.63 -0.16 -27.98
C ALA A 104 0.59 0.79 -27.90
N ASP A 105 1.18 1.17 -29.03
CA ASP A 105 2.21 2.20 -29.15
C ASP A 105 1.75 3.58 -28.73
N LEU A 106 0.45 3.86 -28.89
CA LEU A 106 -0.20 5.08 -28.42
C LEU A 106 -0.74 4.97 -26.98
N GLY A 107 -0.47 3.87 -26.28
CA GLY A 107 -0.86 3.67 -24.88
C GLY A 107 -2.22 3.01 -24.69
N ASN A 108 -2.84 2.44 -25.73
CA ASN A 108 -4.10 1.72 -25.59
C ASN A 108 -3.89 0.36 -24.90
N ALA A 109 -4.30 0.29 -23.62
CA ALA A 109 -4.16 -0.89 -22.79
C ALA A 109 -5.01 -2.09 -23.28
N ILE A 110 -6.18 -1.83 -23.88
CA ILE A 110 -7.09 -2.85 -24.41
C ILE A 110 -6.48 -3.48 -25.66
N ALA A 111 -5.97 -2.66 -26.59
CA ALA A 111 -5.28 -3.14 -27.77
C ALA A 111 -4.04 -3.97 -27.43
N ALA A 112 -3.22 -3.53 -26.46
CA ALA A 112 -2.08 -4.31 -25.98
C ALA A 112 -2.51 -5.68 -25.40
N TYR A 113 -3.66 -5.74 -24.73
CA TYR A 113 -4.19 -6.99 -24.19
C TYR A 113 -4.69 -7.92 -25.30
N ASN A 114 -5.44 -7.38 -26.27
CA ASN A 114 -5.95 -8.13 -27.42
C ASN A 114 -4.82 -8.62 -28.34
N LEU A 115 -3.77 -7.82 -28.52
CA LEU A 115 -2.55 -8.23 -29.21
C LEU A 115 -1.95 -9.52 -28.63
N GLY A 116 -2.06 -9.71 -27.31
CA GLY A 116 -1.62 -10.96 -26.68
C GLY A 116 -2.46 -12.18 -27.08
N PHE A 117 -3.77 -12.02 -27.31
CA PHE A 117 -4.60 -13.09 -27.87
C PHE A 117 -4.27 -13.36 -29.33
N VAL A 118 -4.04 -12.32 -30.14
CA VAL A 118 -3.57 -12.50 -31.53
C VAL A 118 -2.27 -13.30 -31.56
N TRP A 119 -1.30 -12.99 -30.69
CA TRP A 119 -0.07 -13.79 -30.59
C TRP A 119 -0.30 -15.20 -30.05
N GLN A 120 -1.32 -15.40 -29.21
CA GLN A 120 -1.72 -16.74 -28.75
C GLN A 120 -2.22 -17.60 -29.91
N ASP A 121 -3.12 -17.07 -30.73
CA ASP A 121 -3.73 -17.80 -31.85
C ASP A 121 -2.71 -18.07 -32.96
N ARG A 122 -1.69 -17.22 -33.06
CA ARG A 122 -0.51 -17.43 -33.91
C ARG A 122 0.54 -18.40 -33.34
N GLY A 123 0.37 -18.87 -32.09
CA GLY A 123 1.32 -19.79 -31.44
C GLY A 123 2.66 -19.15 -31.06
N GLU A 124 2.67 -17.87 -30.72
CA GLU A 124 3.87 -17.07 -30.42
C GLU A 124 3.90 -16.66 -28.93
N PRO A 125 4.29 -17.56 -28.01
CA PRO A 125 4.11 -17.36 -26.57
C PRO A 125 4.98 -16.24 -25.97
N GLU A 126 6.16 -15.98 -26.53
CA GLU A 126 7.04 -14.89 -26.12
C GLU A 126 6.42 -13.52 -26.43
N LYS A 127 5.91 -13.34 -27.67
CA LYS A 127 5.24 -12.11 -28.10
C LYS A 127 3.94 -11.88 -27.33
N ARG A 128 3.19 -12.95 -27.03
CA ARG A 128 2.02 -12.87 -26.14
C ARG A 128 2.40 -12.33 -24.76
N MET A 129 3.47 -12.86 -24.16
CA MET A 129 3.93 -12.42 -22.84
C MET A 129 4.36 -10.95 -22.87
N GLU A 130 5.06 -10.51 -23.92
CA GLU A 130 5.43 -9.11 -24.12
C GLU A 130 4.21 -8.19 -24.22
N ALA A 131 3.23 -8.55 -25.06
CA ALA A 131 2.00 -7.79 -25.25
C ALA A 131 1.18 -7.67 -23.96
N TRP A 132 1.00 -8.78 -23.22
CA TRP A 132 0.29 -8.73 -21.94
C TRP A 132 1.06 -7.99 -20.85
N ARG A 133 2.41 -8.05 -20.82
CA ARG A 133 3.20 -7.23 -19.89
C ARG A 133 2.99 -5.74 -20.16
N ARG A 134 3.07 -5.35 -21.43
CA ARG A 134 2.77 -3.98 -21.86
C ARG A 134 1.35 -3.56 -21.46
N ALA A 135 0.36 -4.42 -21.67
CA ALA A 135 -1.01 -4.15 -21.23
C ALA A 135 -1.12 -3.97 -19.70
N ALA A 136 -0.40 -4.76 -18.92
CA ALA A 136 -0.36 -4.60 -17.47
C ALA A 136 0.35 -3.30 -17.04
N ASP A 137 1.42 -2.90 -17.72
CA ASP A 137 2.11 -1.61 -17.49
C ASP A 137 1.19 -0.42 -17.81
N LEU A 138 0.37 -0.55 -18.85
CA LEU A 138 -0.71 0.37 -19.20
C LEU A 138 -1.97 0.22 -18.33
N LYS A 139 -1.90 -0.55 -17.23
CA LYS A 139 -2.99 -0.72 -16.26
C LYS A 139 -4.26 -1.37 -16.82
N HIS A 140 -4.12 -2.27 -17.80
CA HIS A 140 -5.25 -3.07 -18.27
C HIS A 140 -5.84 -3.93 -17.13
N PRO A 141 -7.17 -3.90 -16.87
CA PRO A 141 -7.79 -4.56 -15.71
C PRO A 141 -7.54 -6.05 -15.56
N ASN A 142 -7.28 -6.77 -16.66
CA ASN A 142 -7.16 -8.23 -16.69
C ASN A 142 -5.76 -8.75 -17.05
N ALA A 143 -4.85 -7.89 -17.52
CA ALA A 143 -3.59 -8.36 -18.10
C ALA A 143 -2.68 -9.05 -17.08
N ALA A 144 -2.47 -8.42 -15.93
CA ALA A 144 -1.68 -9.02 -14.84
C ALA A 144 -2.27 -10.35 -14.34
N ASN A 145 -3.60 -10.46 -14.27
CA ASN A 145 -4.27 -11.73 -13.91
C ASN A 145 -4.08 -12.83 -14.96
N ALA A 146 -4.04 -12.47 -16.25
CA ALA A 146 -3.78 -13.40 -17.35
C ALA A 146 -2.34 -13.91 -17.30
N ILE A 147 -1.36 -13.02 -17.10
CA ILE A 147 0.05 -13.40 -16.91
C ILE A 147 0.21 -14.33 -15.69
N ALA A 148 -0.47 -14.03 -14.59
CA ALA A 148 -0.47 -14.91 -13.43
C ALA A 148 -1.02 -16.31 -13.74
N GLY A 149 -2.04 -16.41 -14.60
CA GLY A 149 -2.57 -17.70 -15.08
C GLY A 149 -1.49 -18.55 -15.75
N LEU A 150 -0.71 -17.97 -16.66
CA LEU A 150 0.35 -18.67 -17.37
C LEU A 150 1.44 -19.20 -16.42
N HIS A 151 1.85 -18.41 -15.44
CA HIS A 151 2.81 -18.84 -14.43
C HIS A 151 2.26 -19.99 -13.57
N LEU A 152 1.01 -19.89 -13.14
CA LEU A 152 0.37 -20.91 -12.29
C LEU A 152 0.16 -22.23 -13.03
N GLU A 153 -0.17 -22.21 -14.33
CA GLU A 153 -0.27 -23.41 -15.17
C GLU A 153 1.08 -24.14 -15.30
N ARG A 154 2.19 -23.39 -15.28
CA ARG A 154 3.56 -23.93 -15.29
C ARG A 154 4.06 -24.38 -13.90
N GLY A 155 3.28 -24.17 -12.85
CA GLY A 155 3.67 -24.44 -11.46
C GLY A 155 4.57 -23.36 -10.84
N GLU A 156 4.76 -22.22 -11.50
CA GLU A 156 5.58 -21.09 -11.04
C GLU A 156 4.79 -20.21 -10.06
N VAL A 157 4.46 -20.77 -8.89
CA VAL A 157 3.51 -20.16 -7.93
C VAL A 157 3.95 -18.77 -7.46
N ASN A 158 5.24 -18.55 -7.21
CA ASN A 158 5.75 -17.26 -6.72
C ASN A 158 5.57 -16.13 -7.74
N GLU A 159 5.84 -16.41 -9.01
CA GLU A 159 5.61 -15.46 -10.10
C GLU A 159 4.11 -15.19 -10.29
N GLY A 160 3.30 -16.26 -10.25
CA GLY A 160 1.84 -16.14 -10.27
C GLY A 160 1.31 -15.23 -9.18
N VAL A 161 1.76 -15.42 -7.93
CA VAL A 161 1.39 -14.57 -6.79
C VAL A 161 1.84 -13.12 -6.99
N THR A 162 3.03 -12.89 -7.53
CA THR A 162 3.55 -11.53 -7.81
C THR A 162 2.65 -10.79 -8.78
N TRP A 163 2.25 -11.43 -9.88
CA TRP A 163 1.34 -10.85 -10.87
C TRP A 163 -0.10 -10.67 -10.35
N LEU A 164 -0.61 -11.61 -9.55
CA LEU A 164 -1.92 -11.44 -8.91
C LEU A 164 -1.91 -10.26 -7.94
N ARG A 165 -0.86 -10.11 -7.13
CA ARG A 165 -0.69 -8.95 -6.22
C ARG A 165 -0.70 -7.65 -7.02
N ARG A 166 0.06 -7.59 -8.10
CA ARG A 166 0.07 -6.43 -9.01
C ARG A 166 -1.33 -6.11 -9.55
N ALA A 167 -2.09 -7.12 -10.01
CA ALA A 167 -3.46 -6.94 -10.47
C ALA A 167 -4.40 -6.36 -9.39
N VAL A 168 -4.23 -6.77 -8.13
CA VAL A 168 -5.05 -6.25 -7.03
C VAL A 168 -4.63 -4.82 -6.64
N LEU A 169 -3.33 -4.57 -6.52
CA LEU A 169 -2.81 -3.31 -5.97
C LEU A 169 -2.85 -2.16 -6.98
N GLU A 170 -2.69 -2.43 -8.27
CA GLU A 170 -2.63 -1.39 -9.30
C GLU A 170 -3.99 -1.07 -9.94
N VAL A 171 -4.88 -2.06 -10.06
CA VAL A 171 -6.15 -1.90 -10.81
C VAL A 171 -7.38 -2.44 -10.05
N GLY A 172 -7.23 -2.91 -8.81
CA GLY A 172 -8.35 -3.37 -7.99
C GLY A 172 -9.02 -4.66 -8.50
N ASN A 173 -8.25 -5.61 -9.04
CA ASN A 173 -8.84 -6.84 -9.60
C ASN A 173 -9.32 -7.84 -8.50
N ASP A 174 -10.60 -7.83 -8.17
CA ASP A 174 -11.20 -8.70 -7.13
C ASP A 174 -11.08 -10.20 -7.40
N LYS A 175 -11.06 -10.59 -8.68
CA LYS A 175 -10.85 -12.01 -9.05
C LYS A 175 -9.45 -12.45 -8.61
N SER A 176 -8.46 -11.58 -8.77
CA SER A 176 -7.08 -11.84 -8.37
C SER A 176 -6.92 -11.91 -6.86
N ALA A 177 -7.64 -11.06 -6.11
CA ALA A 177 -7.67 -11.11 -4.64
C ALA A 177 -8.21 -12.44 -4.12
N ARG A 178 -9.32 -12.93 -4.72
CA ARG A 178 -9.87 -14.26 -4.41
C ARG A 178 -8.90 -15.40 -4.74
N ARG A 179 -8.23 -15.34 -5.90
CA ARG A 179 -7.20 -16.34 -6.26
C ARG A 179 -6.03 -16.34 -5.29
N LEU A 180 -5.57 -15.18 -4.83
CA LEU A 180 -4.54 -15.07 -3.78
C LEU A 180 -5.02 -15.73 -2.49
N SER A 181 -6.26 -15.45 -2.07
CA SER A 181 -6.86 -16.07 -0.89
C SER A 181 -6.82 -17.61 -0.97
N ASP A 182 -7.26 -18.18 -2.09
CA ASP A 182 -7.25 -19.62 -2.32
C ASP A 182 -5.84 -20.22 -2.30
N ILE A 183 -4.88 -19.57 -2.98
CA ILE A 183 -3.48 -20.02 -3.01
C ILE A 183 -2.90 -20.07 -1.59
N TYR A 184 -3.11 -19.00 -0.81
CA TYR A 184 -2.61 -18.96 0.56
C TYR A 184 -3.32 -19.94 1.50
N ALA A 185 -4.62 -20.17 1.31
CA ALA A 185 -5.38 -21.14 2.09
C ALA A 185 -4.83 -22.57 1.87
N ARG A 186 -4.58 -22.94 0.62
CA ARG A 186 -3.98 -24.25 0.26
C ARG A 186 -2.56 -24.42 0.80
N ALA A 187 -1.81 -23.32 0.92
CA ALA A 187 -0.48 -23.30 1.53
C ALA A 187 -0.50 -23.27 3.08
N GLY A 188 -1.67 -23.34 3.72
CA GLY A 188 -1.80 -23.25 5.18
C GLY A 188 -1.54 -21.85 5.77
N ARG A 189 -1.39 -20.82 4.93
CA ARG A 189 -1.16 -19.42 5.35
C ARG A 189 -2.50 -18.73 5.60
N HIS A 190 -3.26 -19.20 6.59
CA HIS A 190 -4.66 -18.77 6.83
C HIS A 190 -4.84 -17.26 7.08
N ARG A 191 -3.93 -16.59 7.81
CA ARG A 191 -4.02 -15.13 8.01
C ARG A 191 -3.88 -14.38 6.70
N MET A 192 -2.98 -14.84 5.83
CA MET A 192 -2.77 -14.27 4.50
C MET A 192 -3.99 -14.50 3.60
N ALA A 193 -4.53 -15.72 3.65
CA ALA A 193 -5.74 -16.06 2.91
C ALA A 193 -6.90 -15.14 3.29
N ARG A 194 -7.12 -14.94 4.60
CA ARG A 194 -8.15 -14.04 5.12
C ARG A 194 -7.92 -12.60 4.67
N PHE A 195 -6.69 -12.09 4.78
CA PHE A 195 -6.34 -10.73 4.37
C PHE A 195 -6.70 -10.48 2.90
N TRP A 196 -6.24 -11.33 1.97
CA TRP A 196 -6.55 -11.18 0.54
C TRP A 196 -8.02 -11.44 0.20
N GLY A 197 -8.72 -12.25 1.00
CA GLY A 197 -10.17 -12.45 0.84
C GLY A 197 -10.98 -11.23 1.22
N GLU A 198 -10.55 -10.46 2.21
CA GLU A 198 -11.21 -9.21 2.66
C GLU A 198 -10.76 -7.97 1.88
N PHE A 199 -9.59 -8.02 1.22
CA PHE A 199 -8.94 -6.85 0.61
C PHE A 199 -9.82 -6.03 -0.35
N PRO A 200 -10.64 -6.63 -1.24
CA PRO A 200 -11.54 -5.87 -2.12
C PRO A 200 -12.50 -4.94 -1.38
N ASP A 201 -12.99 -5.40 -0.22
CA ASP A 201 -14.01 -4.72 0.58
C ASP A 201 -13.39 -3.88 1.71
N GLY A 202 -12.06 -3.69 1.70
CA GLY A 202 -11.30 -3.13 2.82
C GLY A 202 -10.96 -4.20 3.88
N PRO A 203 -9.67 -4.44 4.18
CA PRO A 203 -9.29 -5.44 5.18
C PRO A 203 -9.64 -4.98 6.61
N THR A 204 -9.84 -5.94 7.52
CA THR A 204 -10.10 -5.64 8.95
C THR A 204 -8.83 -5.57 9.80
N PHE A 205 -7.67 -5.92 9.22
CA PHE A 205 -6.36 -5.94 9.85
C PHE A 205 -5.28 -5.81 8.77
N TYR A 206 -4.06 -5.45 9.16
CA TYR A 206 -2.94 -5.35 8.22
C TYR A 206 -2.47 -6.70 7.69
N SER A 207 -1.83 -6.70 6.52
CA SER A 207 -1.14 -7.87 5.97
C SER A 207 -0.13 -8.42 6.99
N PRO A 208 0.03 -9.76 7.06
CA PRO A 208 1.07 -10.35 7.90
C PRO A 208 2.48 -9.83 7.61
N GLU A 209 2.78 -9.43 6.36
CA GLU A 209 4.06 -8.79 6.03
C GLU A 209 4.19 -7.40 6.68
N PHE A 210 3.14 -6.58 6.63
CA PHE A 210 3.15 -5.27 7.30
C PHE A 210 3.28 -5.42 8.81
N GLN A 211 2.52 -6.33 9.43
CA GLN A 211 2.59 -6.57 10.88
C GLN A 211 3.99 -6.99 11.30
N ALA A 212 4.62 -7.89 10.54
CA ALA A 212 5.99 -8.31 10.81
C ALA A 212 6.97 -7.12 10.73
N PHE A 213 6.92 -6.33 9.66
CA PHE A 213 7.78 -5.15 9.53
C PHE A 213 7.54 -4.13 10.66
N ALA A 214 6.29 -3.74 10.89
CA ALA A 214 5.93 -2.63 11.77
C ALA A 214 6.17 -2.96 13.23
N SER A 215 5.85 -4.19 13.66
CA SER A 215 6.05 -4.61 15.05
C SER A 215 7.53 -4.64 15.44
N GLU A 216 8.43 -5.00 14.53
CA GLU A 216 9.88 -5.06 14.77
C GLU A 216 10.47 -3.70 15.17
N ILE A 217 9.94 -2.62 14.58
CA ILE A 217 10.41 -1.25 14.84
C ILE A 217 9.53 -0.49 15.83
N ALA A 218 8.38 -1.03 16.21
CA ALA A 218 7.31 -0.31 16.90
C ALA A 218 7.78 0.40 18.18
N ALA A 219 8.43 -0.32 19.10
CA ALA A 219 8.85 0.26 20.38
C ALA A 219 9.90 1.37 20.19
N ALA A 220 10.79 1.22 19.21
CA ALA A 220 11.79 2.25 18.91
C ALA A 220 11.15 3.47 18.22
N ALA A 221 10.17 3.26 17.34
CA ALA A 221 9.41 4.32 16.71
C ALA A 221 8.58 5.11 17.73
N ILE A 222 7.91 4.43 18.66
CA ILE A 222 7.19 5.06 19.78
C ILE A 222 8.16 5.90 20.62
N HIS A 223 9.34 5.35 20.96
CA HIS A 223 10.32 6.08 21.75
C HIS A 223 10.82 7.34 21.03
N GLN A 224 11.10 7.24 19.73
CA GLN A 224 11.52 8.37 18.91
C GLN A 224 10.42 9.44 18.81
N GLN A 225 9.15 9.03 18.68
CA GLN A 225 8.02 9.94 18.64
C GLN A 225 7.76 10.60 20.01
N ASP A 226 7.90 9.87 21.13
CA ASP A 226 7.83 10.44 22.48
C ASP A 226 8.90 11.54 22.64
N ALA A 227 10.15 11.28 22.25
CA ALA A 227 11.24 12.26 22.33
C ALA A 227 10.98 13.52 21.48
N PHE A 228 10.31 13.37 20.33
CA PHE A 228 9.88 14.49 19.51
C PHE A 228 8.75 15.29 20.18
N ASN A 229 7.72 14.61 20.67
CA ASN A 229 6.58 15.23 21.34
C ASN A 229 6.97 15.96 22.63
N ASP A 230 7.98 15.47 23.36
CA ASP A 230 8.52 16.12 24.55
C ASP A 230 9.31 17.40 24.23
N ALA A 231 9.82 17.52 23.00
CA ALA A 231 10.67 18.63 22.58
C ALA A 231 9.92 19.77 21.85
N PHE A 232 8.69 19.51 21.37
CA PHE A 232 7.89 20.43 20.58
C PHE A 232 6.40 20.36 20.93
N GLU A 233 5.78 21.52 21.18
CA GLU A 233 4.33 21.68 21.12
C GLU A 233 3.87 21.69 19.64
N GLN A 234 2.70 21.10 19.39
CA GLN A 234 2.15 20.93 18.04
C GLN A 234 0.80 21.64 17.89
N ASN A 235 0.60 22.69 18.67
CA ASN A 235 -0.64 23.46 18.69
C ASN A 235 -0.86 24.26 17.40
N TYR A 236 0.23 24.69 16.78
CA TYR A 236 0.24 25.42 15.52
C TYR A 236 1.38 24.92 14.64
N VAL A 237 1.05 24.47 13.43
CA VAL A 237 1.98 23.87 12.48
C VAL A 237 1.88 24.64 11.17
N GLU A 238 2.94 25.36 10.81
CA GLU A 238 3.10 25.90 9.45
C GLU A 238 3.98 24.95 8.64
N TRP A 239 3.76 24.85 7.35
CA TRP A 239 4.57 23.96 6.51
C TRP A 239 4.63 24.50 5.08
N ASN A 240 5.75 24.23 4.41
CA ASN A 240 6.00 24.62 3.03
C ASN A 240 6.50 23.39 2.24
N PRO A 241 5.73 22.88 1.28
CA PRO A 241 6.11 21.71 0.49
C PRO A 241 7.23 22.00 -0.53
N GLU A 242 7.31 23.23 -1.03
CA GLU A 242 8.31 23.66 -2.01
C GLU A 242 9.70 23.80 -1.36
N GLU A 243 9.75 24.35 -0.15
CA GLU A 243 10.99 24.46 0.63
C GLU A 243 11.28 23.19 1.46
N ALA A 244 10.35 22.25 1.51
CA ALA A 244 10.38 21.09 2.40
C ALA A 244 10.66 21.48 3.86
N THR A 245 9.89 22.45 4.39
CA THR A 245 10.02 22.92 5.77
C THR A 245 8.73 22.76 6.57
N VAL A 246 8.86 22.58 7.88
CA VAL A 246 7.75 22.60 8.85
C VAL A 246 8.15 23.44 10.06
N THR A 247 7.30 24.37 10.47
CA THR A 247 7.50 25.23 11.62
C THR A 247 6.68 24.74 12.79
N LEU A 248 7.36 24.43 13.89
CA LEU A 248 6.78 24.01 15.17
C LEU A 248 7.37 24.88 16.28
N ASP A 249 6.55 25.44 17.15
CA ASP A 249 6.97 26.34 18.23
C ASP A 249 7.85 27.51 17.77
N GLY A 250 7.55 28.06 16.58
CA GLY A 250 8.34 29.12 15.97
C GLY A 250 9.74 28.69 15.49
N ARG A 251 10.05 27.39 15.50
CA ARG A 251 11.30 26.82 14.96
C ARG A 251 11.03 26.19 13.61
N VAL A 252 11.77 26.60 12.60
CA VAL A 252 11.70 26.03 11.25
C VAL A 252 12.58 24.78 11.19
N LEU A 253 11.95 23.63 11.00
CA LEU A 253 12.59 22.35 10.75
C LEU A 253 12.63 22.10 9.23
N GLN A 254 13.72 21.50 8.78
CA GLN A 254 13.97 21.19 7.38
C GLN A 254 13.55 19.74 7.05
N ARG A 255 13.66 19.40 5.76
CA ARG A 255 13.47 18.03 5.24
C ARG A 255 12.11 17.44 5.61
N LEU A 256 11.08 18.25 5.49
CA LEU A 256 9.70 17.79 5.52
C LEU A 256 9.47 16.73 4.43
N THR A 257 8.72 15.70 4.77
CA THR A 257 8.08 14.77 3.84
C THR A 257 6.59 14.70 4.15
N ILE A 258 5.75 14.92 3.15
CA ILE A 258 4.29 14.80 3.30
C ILE A 258 3.90 13.36 3.01
N LEU A 259 3.61 12.56 4.03
CA LEU A 259 3.35 11.13 3.88
C LEU A 259 2.04 10.88 3.12
N GLY A 260 0.96 11.48 3.59
CA GLY A 260 -0.36 11.27 3.03
C GLY A 260 -1.44 11.91 3.89
N SER A 261 -2.69 11.65 3.53
CA SER A 261 -3.85 12.19 4.21
C SER A 261 -4.88 11.10 4.54
N PHE A 262 -5.48 11.21 5.72
CA PHE A 262 -6.63 10.43 6.13
C PHE A 262 -7.92 11.24 5.99
N SER A 263 -8.96 10.63 5.41
CA SER A 263 -10.31 11.20 5.31
C SER A 263 -11.21 10.64 6.40
N ASN A 264 -11.78 11.50 7.24
CA ASN A 264 -12.76 11.10 8.25
C ASN A 264 -14.11 10.72 7.64
N LEU A 265 -14.40 11.17 6.41
CA LEU A 265 -15.67 10.90 5.72
C LEU A 265 -15.69 9.51 5.09
N SER A 266 -14.65 9.17 4.35
CA SER A 266 -14.52 7.88 3.66
C SER A 266 -13.71 6.86 4.45
N GLN A 267 -13.19 7.23 5.63
CA GLN A 267 -12.36 6.38 6.49
C GLN A 267 -11.21 5.70 5.73
N SER A 268 -10.57 6.47 4.85
CA SER A 268 -9.54 5.98 3.93
C SER A 268 -8.28 6.81 4.04
N TRP A 269 -7.18 6.17 3.70
CA TRP A 269 -5.87 6.77 3.57
C TRP A 269 -5.50 6.95 2.10
N LEU A 270 -4.93 8.11 1.78
CA LEU A 270 -4.34 8.41 0.48
C LEU A 270 -2.89 8.80 0.69
N TRP A 271 -1.97 7.98 0.19
CA TRP A 271 -0.55 8.32 0.11
C TRP A 271 -0.34 9.47 -0.87
N THR A 272 0.55 10.41 -0.56
CA THR A 272 0.72 11.64 -1.37
C THR A 272 1.16 11.35 -2.81
N TRP A 273 1.93 10.29 -3.04
CA TRP A 273 2.37 9.89 -4.38
C TRP A 273 1.24 9.45 -5.32
N ASP A 274 0.07 9.13 -4.75
CA ASP A 274 -1.12 8.70 -5.51
C ASP A 274 -2.19 9.79 -5.52
N ASN A 275 -1.88 10.97 -4.95
CA ASN A 275 -2.77 12.11 -4.93
C ASN A 275 -2.46 13.03 -6.13
N PRO A 276 -3.34 13.10 -7.15
CA PRO A 276 -3.08 13.86 -8.37
C PRO A 276 -3.12 15.38 -8.16
N SER A 277 -3.56 15.87 -6.99
CA SER A 277 -3.55 17.30 -6.67
C SER A 277 -2.16 17.83 -6.31
N TRP A 278 -1.17 16.96 -6.14
CA TRP A 278 0.22 17.35 -5.85
C TRP A 278 1.10 17.28 -7.09
N GLU A 279 1.97 18.28 -7.24
CA GLU A 279 3.12 18.22 -8.14
C GLU A 279 4.12 17.16 -7.63
N GLN A 280 4.41 16.15 -8.45
CA GLN A 280 5.11 14.95 -7.99
C GLN A 280 6.63 15.14 -7.82
N ASP A 281 7.18 16.24 -8.30
CA ASP A 281 8.59 16.63 -8.20
C ASP A 281 8.89 17.55 -7.01
N LEU A 282 7.89 17.87 -6.18
CA LEU A 282 8.06 18.69 -4.98
C LEU A 282 9.13 18.10 -4.03
N PRO A 283 10.02 18.94 -3.45
CA PRO A 283 11.03 18.48 -2.51
C PRO A 283 10.46 17.69 -1.33
N ALA A 284 9.27 18.05 -0.83
CA ALA A 284 8.60 17.34 0.26
C ALA A 284 8.01 15.95 -0.11
N LEU A 285 8.09 15.52 -1.38
CA LEU A 285 7.65 14.19 -1.82
C LEU A 285 8.83 13.29 -2.18
N ALA A 286 10.04 13.84 -2.29
CA ALA A 286 11.22 13.15 -2.84
C ALA A 286 11.56 11.81 -2.16
N LYS A 287 11.30 11.69 -0.86
CA LYS A 287 11.59 10.47 -0.08
C LYS A 287 10.48 9.41 -0.10
N LEU A 288 9.29 9.71 -0.61
CA LEU A 288 8.16 8.76 -0.62
C LEU A 288 8.46 7.51 -1.45
N ARG A 289 9.28 7.65 -2.49
CA ARG A 289 9.75 6.51 -3.29
C ARG A 289 10.47 5.46 -2.43
N THR A 290 11.22 5.88 -1.40
CA THR A 290 11.87 4.93 -0.47
C THR A 290 10.87 4.04 0.25
N ILE A 291 9.72 4.58 0.67
CA ILE A 291 8.65 3.81 1.32
C ILE A 291 8.04 2.83 0.33
N ARG A 292 7.70 3.31 -0.87
CA ARG A 292 7.09 2.49 -1.92
C ARG A 292 8.02 1.37 -2.38
N ASP A 293 9.30 1.67 -2.66
CA ASP A 293 10.31 0.68 -3.07
C ASP A 293 10.55 -0.36 -1.98
N PHE A 294 10.47 0.03 -0.71
CA PHE A 294 10.49 -0.92 0.41
C PHE A 294 9.25 -1.82 0.38
N GLY A 295 8.07 -1.24 0.21
CA GLY A 295 6.81 -1.97 0.06
C GLY A 295 6.83 -2.97 -1.09
N GLU A 296 7.34 -2.59 -2.26
CA GLU A 296 7.43 -3.44 -3.44
C GLU A 296 8.43 -4.60 -3.22
N ARG A 297 9.63 -4.32 -2.69
CA ARG A 297 10.64 -5.35 -2.40
C ARG A 297 10.21 -6.36 -1.35
N HIS A 298 9.49 -5.91 -0.33
CA HIS A 298 9.01 -6.74 0.77
C HIS A 298 7.57 -7.23 0.57
N GLN A 299 6.95 -6.89 -0.56
CA GLN A 299 5.59 -7.29 -0.93
C GLN A 299 4.53 -6.90 0.11
N ILE A 300 4.60 -5.66 0.60
CA ILE A 300 3.74 -5.10 1.65
C ILE A 300 2.65 -4.22 1.01
N PRO A 301 1.39 -4.70 0.90
CA PRO A 301 0.29 -3.99 0.23
C PRO A 301 0.06 -2.56 0.73
N GLU A 302 0.15 -2.35 2.04
CA GLU A 302 -0.08 -1.09 2.74
C GLU A 302 0.88 0.02 2.31
N LEU A 303 2.08 -0.34 1.87
CA LEU A 303 3.13 0.59 1.46
C LEU A 303 3.21 0.75 -0.07
N VAL A 304 2.35 0.06 -0.82
CA VAL A 304 2.33 0.06 -2.29
C VAL A 304 1.04 0.63 -2.84
N LYS A 305 -0.11 0.19 -2.32
CA LYS A 305 -1.41 0.68 -2.77
C LYS A 305 -1.60 2.12 -2.31
N GLY A 306 -1.79 3.03 -3.26
CA GLY A 306 -1.86 4.46 -2.96
C GLY A 306 -3.08 4.87 -2.15
N HIS A 307 -4.25 4.27 -2.44
CA HIS A 307 -5.48 4.46 -1.70
C HIS A 307 -5.89 3.21 -0.90
N LEU A 308 -6.04 3.33 0.41
CA LEU A 308 -6.37 2.23 1.33
C LEU A 308 -7.64 2.51 2.11
N ASP A 309 -8.53 1.53 2.16
CA ASP A 309 -9.78 1.60 2.93
C ASP A 309 -9.56 1.02 4.34
N PHE A 310 -9.80 1.84 5.36
CA PHE A 310 -9.72 1.48 6.78
C PHE A 310 -11.09 1.42 7.45
N SER A 311 -12.20 1.61 6.72
CA SER A 311 -13.55 1.71 7.27
C SER A 311 -14.00 0.51 8.11
N ARG A 312 -13.37 -0.64 7.87
CA ARG A 312 -13.65 -1.90 8.58
C ARG A 312 -12.67 -2.21 9.72
N PHE A 313 -11.68 -1.36 9.97
CA PHE A 313 -10.88 -1.44 11.18
C PHE A 313 -11.72 -0.97 12.38
N ASN A 314 -11.47 -1.53 13.57
CA ASN A 314 -12.14 -1.10 14.80
C ASN A 314 -11.98 0.41 15.06
N HIS A 315 -10.79 0.94 14.77
CA HIS A 315 -10.45 2.36 14.87
C HIS A 315 -9.79 2.83 13.56
N PRO A 316 -10.57 3.28 12.56
CA PRO A 316 -10.04 3.55 11.21
C PRO A 316 -8.91 4.59 11.17
N ALA A 317 -9.07 5.70 11.89
CA ALA A 317 -8.05 6.75 11.95
C ALA A 317 -6.76 6.26 12.64
N GLU A 318 -6.89 5.53 13.74
CA GLU A 318 -5.74 4.95 14.46
C GLU A 318 -5.02 3.91 13.60
N GLY A 319 -5.76 3.11 12.82
CA GLY A 319 -5.19 2.20 11.84
C GLY A 319 -4.39 2.95 10.76
N ALA A 320 -4.95 4.01 10.18
CA ALA A 320 -4.23 4.79 9.19
C ALA A 320 -2.97 5.47 9.77
N PHE A 321 -3.05 6.03 10.98
CA PHE A 321 -1.91 6.71 11.61
C PHE A 321 -0.84 5.73 12.10
N THR A 322 -1.21 4.56 12.61
CA THR A 322 -0.27 3.49 12.94
C THR A 322 0.51 3.07 11.70
N MET A 323 -0.14 3.00 10.54
CA MET A 323 0.54 2.71 9.27
C MET A 323 1.55 3.80 8.92
N ALA A 324 1.13 5.07 8.94
CA ALA A 324 1.99 6.20 8.60
C ALA A 324 3.20 6.32 9.55
N LEU A 325 2.97 6.17 10.87
CA LEU A 325 4.02 6.19 11.89
C LEU A 325 5.01 5.03 11.73
N SER A 326 4.55 3.85 11.33
CA SER A 326 5.43 2.70 11.06
C SER A 326 6.26 2.89 9.79
N ALA A 327 5.73 3.62 8.79
CA ALA A 327 6.46 3.92 7.56
C ALA A 327 7.50 5.04 7.71
N ALA A 328 7.26 6.02 8.59
CA ALA A 328 8.11 7.20 8.75
C ALA A 328 9.60 6.88 9.04
N PRO A 329 9.96 5.87 9.86
CA PRO A 329 11.35 5.46 10.04
C PRO A 329 12.08 5.03 8.75
N LEU A 330 11.38 4.56 7.72
CA LEU A 330 11.99 4.16 6.44
C LEU A 330 12.66 5.33 5.71
N ILE A 331 12.19 6.56 5.96
CA ILE A 331 12.76 7.79 5.39
C ILE A 331 13.67 8.54 6.36
N GLY A 332 13.99 7.90 7.50
CA GLY A 332 14.80 8.45 8.57
C GLY A 332 14.07 9.46 9.46
N ALA A 333 12.74 9.59 9.35
CA ALA A 333 11.99 10.58 10.10
C ALA A 333 12.17 10.37 11.61
N LYS A 334 12.35 11.49 12.31
CA LYS A 334 12.52 11.57 13.77
C LYS A 334 11.33 12.18 14.47
N GLY A 335 10.43 12.81 13.72
CA GLY A 335 9.19 13.38 14.22
C GLY A 335 8.10 13.32 13.16
N VAL A 336 6.89 13.03 13.61
CA VAL A 336 5.68 13.07 12.80
C VAL A 336 4.67 14.01 13.45
N SER A 337 4.08 14.90 12.66
CA SER A 337 3.06 15.87 13.05
C SER A 337 1.79 15.68 12.22
N PHE A 338 0.66 16.07 12.80
CA PHE A 338 -0.66 15.94 12.18
C PHE A 338 -1.26 17.32 11.97
N VAL A 339 -1.72 17.60 10.75
CA VAL A 339 -2.40 18.86 10.41
C VAL A 339 -3.83 18.58 10.02
N THR A 340 -4.77 19.25 10.67
CA THR A 340 -6.19 19.17 10.30
C THR A 340 -6.42 19.90 8.98
N VAL A 341 -7.11 19.25 8.05
CA VAL A 341 -7.44 19.81 6.73
C VAL A 341 -8.94 19.72 6.45
N ASN A 342 -9.42 20.47 5.46
CA ASN A 342 -10.81 20.45 4.99
C ASN A 342 -11.83 20.66 6.12
N ASP A 343 -11.65 21.69 6.94
CA ASP A 343 -12.53 22.03 8.07
C ASP A 343 -12.73 20.88 9.07
N GLY A 344 -11.69 20.08 9.34
CA GLY A 344 -11.78 18.95 10.27
C GLY A 344 -12.16 17.63 9.62
N LYS A 345 -12.41 17.60 8.31
CA LYS A 345 -12.83 16.38 7.59
C LYS A 345 -11.67 15.46 7.22
N GLY A 346 -10.43 15.90 7.40
CA GLY A 346 -9.27 15.04 7.21
C GLY A 346 -8.07 15.45 8.03
N ARG A 347 -7.04 14.60 8.04
CA ARG A 347 -5.73 14.91 8.62
C ARG A 347 -4.62 14.62 7.62
N LEU A 348 -3.73 15.58 7.44
CA LEU A 348 -2.46 15.42 6.73
C LEU A 348 -1.39 14.96 7.72
N VAL A 349 -0.51 14.07 7.28
CA VAL A 349 0.60 13.54 8.10
C VAL A 349 1.92 14.03 7.53
N LEU A 350 2.63 14.79 8.36
CA LEU A 350 3.90 15.43 8.05
C LEU A 350 5.01 14.72 8.80
N ALA A 351 6.08 14.32 8.13
CA ALA A 351 7.25 13.70 8.74
C ALA A 351 8.49 14.56 8.50
N THR A 352 9.38 14.66 9.47
CA THR A 352 10.67 15.35 9.29
C THR A 352 11.80 14.51 9.83
N ASP A 353 12.90 14.46 9.09
CA ASP A 353 14.15 13.86 9.55
C ASP A 353 15.21 14.89 9.95
N ASP A 354 14.83 16.14 10.22
CA ASP A 354 15.76 17.23 10.54
C ASP A 354 16.86 16.81 11.55
N PRO A 355 18.15 17.12 11.30
CA PRO A 355 19.25 16.67 12.16
C PRO A 355 19.16 17.19 13.60
N SER A 356 18.57 18.38 13.78
CA SER A 356 18.44 19.05 15.07
C SER A 356 17.46 18.35 16.01
N LEU A 357 16.59 17.49 15.49
CA LEU A 357 15.64 16.73 16.29
C LEU A 357 16.36 15.75 17.23
N PRO A 358 15.90 15.65 18.49
CA PRO A 358 16.48 14.75 19.47
C PRO A 358 16.37 13.30 18.99
N ALA A 359 17.45 12.55 19.18
CA ALA A 359 17.42 11.10 18.98
C ALA A 359 17.04 10.42 20.30
N ALA A 360 16.07 9.53 20.26
CA ALA A 360 15.76 8.69 21.41
C ALA A 360 16.98 7.79 21.72
N ARG A 361 17.48 7.90 22.95
CA ARG A 361 18.57 7.04 23.45
C ARG A 361 17.98 5.93 24.28
N PHE A 362 18.63 4.76 24.31
CA PHE A 362 18.19 3.66 25.15
C PHE A 362 18.02 4.10 26.60
N ASP A 363 16.78 4.06 27.09
CA ASP A 363 16.43 4.34 28.47
C ASP A 363 15.84 3.08 29.09
N ARG A 364 16.64 2.46 29.98
CA ARG A 364 16.30 1.25 30.73
C ARG A 364 14.97 1.38 31.48
N SER A 365 14.66 2.57 31.99
CA SER A 365 13.45 2.82 32.76
C SER A 365 12.19 2.93 31.89
N ALA A 366 12.35 3.35 30.63
CA ALA A 366 11.26 3.49 29.67
C ALA A 366 10.93 2.19 28.92
N VAL A 367 11.90 1.28 28.75
CA VAL A 367 11.74 -0.02 28.04
C VAL A 367 10.43 -0.76 28.38
N PRO A 368 10.04 -0.96 29.65
CA PRO A 368 8.84 -1.72 29.98
C PRO A 368 7.58 -1.11 29.36
N ARG A 369 7.43 0.21 29.52
CA ARG A 369 6.29 0.97 29.01
C ARG A 369 6.28 1.00 27.48
N LEU A 370 7.45 1.13 26.84
CA LEU A 370 7.60 1.16 25.39
C LEU A 370 7.23 -0.19 24.76
N LEU A 371 7.77 -1.28 25.30
CA LEU A 371 7.42 -2.63 24.84
C LEU A 371 5.95 -2.92 25.07
N MET A 372 5.38 -2.45 26.20
CA MET A 372 3.98 -2.64 26.51
C MET A 372 3.07 -1.97 25.48
N ARG A 373 3.26 -0.67 25.24
CA ARG A 373 2.53 0.08 24.22
C ARG A 373 2.67 -0.53 22.83
N ALA A 374 3.88 -0.94 22.44
CA ALA A 374 4.10 -1.55 21.13
C ALA A 374 3.40 -2.92 21.01
N ALA A 375 3.39 -3.73 22.06
CA ALA A 375 2.70 -5.02 22.08
C ALA A 375 1.16 -4.89 22.15
N GLU A 376 0.63 -3.80 22.71
CA GLU A 376 -0.80 -3.45 22.62
C GLU A 376 -1.21 -3.13 21.17
N VAL A 377 -0.37 -2.40 20.43
CA VAL A 377 -0.60 -2.12 19.00
C VAL A 377 -0.46 -3.40 18.15
N TRP A 378 0.45 -4.30 18.54
CA TRP A 378 0.78 -5.52 17.79
C TRP A 378 0.60 -6.80 18.63
N PRO A 379 -0.64 -7.16 19.00
CA PRO A 379 -0.91 -8.23 19.95
C PRO A 379 -0.51 -9.63 19.45
N ASP A 380 -0.48 -9.85 18.14
CA ASP A 380 -0.05 -11.12 17.54
C ASP A 380 1.47 -11.20 17.27
N GLU A 381 2.19 -10.08 17.40
CA GLU A 381 3.63 -9.97 17.05
C GLU A 381 4.49 -9.55 18.25
N GLN A 382 4.02 -9.74 19.48
CA GLN A 382 4.70 -9.29 20.71
C GLN A 382 6.16 -9.76 20.81
N ARG A 383 6.46 -10.98 20.35
CA ARG A 383 7.84 -11.49 20.32
C ARG A 383 8.74 -10.66 19.41
N ARG A 384 8.21 -10.29 18.24
CA ARG A 384 8.93 -9.50 17.27
C ARG A 384 9.15 -8.07 17.75
N VAL A 385 8.17 -7.48 18.46
CA VAL A 385 8.32 -6.20 19.15
C VAL A 385 9.53 -6.23 20.10
N VAL A 386 9.59 -7.25 20.96
CA VAL A 386 10.67 -7.40 21.95
C VAL A 386 12.01 -7.60 21.24
N ARG A 387 12.10 -8.58 20.34
CA ARG A 387 13.33 -8.88 19.60
C ARG A 387 13.84 -7.65 18.85
N GLY A 388 13.01 -7.04 18.01
CA GLY A 388 13.43 -5.92 17.18
C GLY A 388 13.89 -4.71 17.98
N PHE A 389 13.24 -4.41 19.11
CA PHE A 389 13.70 -3.37 20.01
C PHE A 389 15.05 -3.68 20.66
N MET A 390 15.26 -4.93 21.09
CA MET A 390 16.49 -5.34 21.78
C MET A 390 17.68 -5.43 20.82
N GLU A 391 17.51 -6.07 19.66
CA GLU A 391 18.56 -6.17 18.63
C GLU A 391 19.00 -4.78 18.14
N ARG A 392 18.06 -3.87 17.93
CA ARG A 392 18.36 -2.47 17.54
C ARG A 392 19.24 -1.75 18.56
N HIS A 393 19.18 -2.14 19.83
CA HIS A 393 20.01 -1.58 20.90
C HIS A 393 21.25 -2.43 21.21
N GLY A 394 21.61 -3.35 20.32
CA GLY A 394 22.87 -4.10 20.39
C GLY A 394 22.85 -5.27 21.37
N PHE A 395 21.66 -5.77 21.73
CA PHE A 395 21.56 -7.00 22.50
C PHE A 395 21.46 -8.21 21.58
N GLU A 396 22.13 -9.30 21.96
CA GLU A 396 21.96 -10.62 21.36
C GLU A 396 20.69 -11.26 21.91
N VAL A 397 19.86 -11.84 21.05
CA VAL A 397 18.58 -12.43 21.44
C VAL A 397 18.62 -13.95 21.19
N ASP A 398 18.42 -14.72 22.26
CA ASP A 398 18.27 -16.18 22.23
C ASP A 398 16.80 -16.55 22.51
N GLU A 399 16.19 -17.29 21.59
CA GLU A 399 14.75 -17.56 21.60
C GLU A 399 14.42 -18.99 22.00
N SER A 400 13.42 -19.13 22.89
CA SER A 400 12.74 -20.39 23.17
C SER A 400 11.21 -20.23 23.07
N PRO A 401 10.45 -21.33 23.00
CA PRO A 401 8.99 -21.28 22.97
C PRO A 401 8.35 -20.59 24.19
N ALA A 402 9.02 -20.41 25.32
CA ALA A 402 8.43 -19.74 26.50
C ALA A 402 9.16 -18.45 26.91
N VAL A 403 10.37 -18.23 26.39
CA VAL A 403 11.32 -17.24 26.92
C VAL A 403 12.16 -16.68 25.78
N ILE A 404 12.30 -15.35 25.76
CA ILE A 404 13.30 -14.61 24.99
C ILE A 404 14.38 -14.18 25.99
N VAL A 405 15.60 -14.69 25.85
CA VAL A 405 16.76 -14.27 26.64
C VAL A 405 17.56 -13.29 25.81
N VAL A 406 18.03 -12.22 26.42
CA VAL A 406 18.66 -11.11 25.72
C VAL A 406 19.94 -10.73 26.47
N GLU A 407 21.09 -10.74 25.81
CA GLU A 407 22.40 -10.48 26.42
C GLU A 407 23.09 -9.28 25.76
N SER A 408 23.63 -8.35 26.56
CA SER A 408 24.46 -7.25 26.08
C SER A 408 25.94 -7.61 26.21
N GLY A 409 26.79 -7.09 25.32
CA GLY A 409 28.25 -7.23 25.39
C GLY A 409 28.89 -6.78 26.73
N ASP A 410 28.18 -5.99 27.54
CA ASP A 410 28.63 -5.54 28.88
C ASP A 410 28.20 -6.49 30.03
N GLY A 411 27.70 -7.69 29.70
CA GLY A 411 27.32 -8.75 30.66
C GLY A 411 25.95 -8.59 31.32
N HIS A 412 25.05 -7.78 30.74
CA HIS A 412 23.67 -7.62 31.21
C HIS A 412 22.75 -8.62 30.51
N ARG A 413 21.93 -9.35 31.28
CA ARG A 413 20.93 -10.28 30.75
C ARG A 413 19.51 -9.79 31.04
N VAL A 414 18.66 -9.66 30.02
CA VAL A 414 17.20 -9.48 30.13
C VAL A 414 16.54 -10.81 29.79
N THR A 415 15.57 -11.27 30.57
CA THR A 415 14.80 -12.48 30.23
C THR A 415 13.33 -12.12 30.15
N VAL A 416 12.74 -12.16 28.96
CA VAL A 416 11.34 -11.82 28.66
C VAL A 416 10.54 -13.10 28.45
N ARG A 417 9.51 -13.37 29.27
CA ARG A 417 8.65 -14.57 29.09
C ARG A 417 7.41 -14.26 28.26
N CYS A 418 7.10 -15.08 27.26
CA CYS A 418 5.93 -14.96 26.39
C CYS A 418 5.20 -16.32 26.29
N PRO A 419 4.27 -16.66 27.21
CA PRO A 419 3.64 -17.98 27.21
C PRO A 419 2.75 -18.19 25.96
N LEU A 420 2.95 -19.31 25.26
CA LEU A 420 2.42 -19.55 23.90
C LEU A 420 0.95 -20.00 23.80
N GLU A 421 0.37 -20.63 24.82
CA GLU A 421 -0.83 -21.46 24.58
C GLU A 421 -2.11 -21.04 25.32
N ARG A 422 -2.09 -19.98 26.14
CA ARG A 422 -3.28 -19.52 26.92
C ARG A 422 -3.33 -18.01 27.21
N ALA A 423 -2.93 -17.17 26.26
CA ALA A 423 -2.87 -15.71 26.46
C ALA A 423 -4.21 -15.07 26.90
N LYS A 424 -5.36 -15.66 26.54
CA LYS A 424 -6.69 -15.20 27.02
C LYS A 424 -6.95 -15.42 28.52
N GLU A 425 -6.19 -16.29 29.20
CA GLU A 425 -6.46 -16.65 30.60
C GLU A 425 -5.47 -15.97 31.58
N HIS A 426 -4.19 -15.81 31.21
CA HIS A 426 -3.17 -15.19 32.09
C HIS A 426 -1.95 -14.64 31.30
N PRO A 427 -1.78 -13.32 31.11
CA PRO A 427 -0.63 -12.78 30.39
C PRO A 427 0.44 -12.22 31.36
N GLU A 428 1.45 -13.04 31.71
CA GLU A 428 2.60 -12.58 32.49
C GLU A 428 3.86 -12.43 31.62
N VAL A 429 4.36 -11.21 31.41
CA VAL A 429 5.69 -10.96 30.82
C VAL A 429 6.68 -10.58 31.92
N ASN A 430 7.37 -11.58 32.45
CA ASN A 430 8.43 -11.35 33.43
C ASN A 430 9.72 -10.91 32.72
N ALA A 431 10.37 -9.82 33.18
CA ALA A 431 11.59 -9.24 32.61
C ALA A 431 12.70 -9.09 33.69
N VAL A 432 13.57 -10.09 33.87
CA VAL A 432 14.62 -9.98 34.91
C VAL A 432 15.89 -9.39 34.31
N LEU A 433 16.43 -8.32 34.94
CA LEU A 433 17.72 -7.71 34.60
C LEU A 433 18.75 -8.03 35.69
N SER A 434 19.74 -8.87 35.37
CA SER A 434 20.84 -9.21 36.29
C SER A 434 22.21 -9.06 35.64
N ARG A 435 23.23 -8.90 36.49
CA ARG A 435 24.65 -8.96 36.15
C ARG A 435 25.21 -10.17 36.92
N ASP A 436 25.84 -11.08 36.19
CA ASP A 436 26.52 -12.31 36.62
C ASP A 436 25.69 -13.48 37.19
N GLY A 437 25.88 -14.65 36.56
CA GLY A 437 25.86 -15.97 37.19
C GLY A 437 24.54 -16.58 37.67
N ALA A 438 23.42 -15.84 37.70
CA ALA A 438 22.14 -16.40 38.14
C ALA A 438 21.57 -17.39 37.10
N ARG A 439 21.79 -18.68 37.35
CA ARG A 439 21.22 -19.80 36.59
C ARG A 439 19.70 -19.80 36.78
N ILE A 440 18.94 -19.54 35.71
CA ILE A 440 17.47 -19.62 35.72
C ILE A 440 17.11 -21.11 35.63
N VAL A 441 16.61 -21.68 36.73
CA VAL A 441 16.13 -23.06 36.78
C VAL A 441 14.65 -23.10 36.37
N GLU A 442 14.30 -24.07 35.53
CA GLU A 442 12.97 -24.27 34.95
C GLU A 442 11.81 -24.36 35.96
N ASN A 443 10.62 -23.96 35.48
CA ASN A 443 9.28 -24.36 35.91
C ASN A 443 8.89 -24.27 37.40
N THR A 444 9.42 -23.33 38.17
CA THR A 444 8.79 -22.94 39.44
C THR A 444 8.93 -21.44 39.66
N PRO A 445 7.92 -20.72 40.24
CA PRO A 445 8.06 -19.30 40.54
C PRO A 445 9.19 -19.10 41.55
N ALA A 446 10.38 -18.76 41.07
CA ALA A 446 11.55 -18.62 41.92
C ALA A 446 11.61 -17.22 42.57
N ARG A 447 11.75 -17.20 43.89
CA ARG A 447 12.50 -16.15 44.60
C ARG A 447 13.97 -16.37 44.25
N VAL A 448 14.57 -15.41 43.54
CA VAL A 448 16.01 -15.37 43.27
C VAL A 448 16.64 -14.38 44.23
N GLN A 449 17.53 -14.85 45.10
CA GLN A 449 18.41 -14.01 45.92
C GLN A 449 19.81 -14.01 45.30
N GLY A 450 20.34 -12.81 45.05
CA GLY A 450 21.72 -12.60 44.63
C GLY A 450 22.32 -11.40 45.36
N GLN A 451 23.57 -11.53 45.81
CA GLN A 451 24.34 -10.46 46.46
C GLN A 451 25.11 -9.63 45.42
N ARG A 452 25.24 -8.32 45.68
CA ARG A 452 25.95 -7.33 44.87
C ARG A 452 27.23 -6.84 45.56
N SER A 453 28.26 -6.49 44.79
CA SER A 453 29.47 -5.81 45.26
C SER A 453 29.44 -4.28 45.10
N ASP A 454 28.47 -3.72 44.36
CA ASP A 454 28.52 -2.31 43.93
C ASP A 454 27.18 -1.61 44.20
N GLY A 455 26.95 -1.24 45.47
CA GLY A 455 26.13 -0.09 45.93
C GLY A 455 24.64 0.03 45.59
N ASP A 456 24.21 -0.11 44.34
CA ASP A 456 22.79 -0.11 43.97
C ASP A 456 22.23 -1.54 44.09
N GLY A 457 20.92 -1.82 44.00
CA GLY A 457 20.34 -3.18 44.00
C GLY A 457 19.99 -3.76 42.61
N PRO A 458 19.95 -5.10 42.39
CA PRO A 458 19.39 -5.67 41.15
C PRO A 458 17.91 -5.29 41.04
N TYR A 459 17.45 -4.92 39.84
CA TYR A 459 16.08 -4.52 39.61
C TYR A 459 15.31 -5.66 38.93
N ARG A 460 14.20 -6.05 39.55
CA ARG A 460 13.26 -7.03 39.00
C ARG A 460 12.18 -6.25 38.26
N LEU A 461 12.10 -6.42 36.95
CA LEU A 461 11.03 -5.86 36.15
C LEU A 461 10.01 -6.95 35.86
N VAL A 462 8.75 -6.70 36.17
CA VAL A 462 7.64 -7.60 35.85
C VAL A 462 6.66 -6.75 35.05
N VAL A 463 6.50 -7.09 33.77
CA VAL A 463 5.57 -6.43 32.85
C VAL A 463 4.38 -7.37 32.71
N LEU A 464 3.31 -7.11 33.45
CA LEU A 464 2.08 -7.87 33.27
C LEU A 464 1.30 -7.21 32.14
N PHE A 465 0.96 -7.99 31.13
CA PHE A 465 0.01 -7.55 30.12
C PHE A 465 -1.36 -8.03 30.58
N ASP A 466 -2.37 -7.19 30.57
CA ASP A 466 -3.76 -7.63 30.72
C ASP A 466 -4.42 -7.44 29.35
N LEU A 467 -5.02 -8.49 28.81
CA LEU A 467 -5.68 -8.46 27.51
C LEU A 467 -7.14 -7.99 27.61
N ASP A 468 -7.59 -7.51 28.77
CA ASP A 468 -8.90 -6.88 28.96
C ASP A 468 -8.78 -5.46 29.57
N ASP A 469 -8.49 -4.46 28.72
CA ASP A 469 -8.85 -3.03 28.85
C ASP A 469 -8.77 -2.34 30.23
N ARG A 470 -7.88 -2.78 31.13
CA ARG A 470 -7.75 -2.20 32.49
C ARG A 470 -6.30 -1.95 32.88
N ILE A 471 -6.02 -0.66 33.10
CA ILE A 471 -4.77 -0.12 33.65
C ILE A 471 -4.45 -0.77 35.01
N VAL A 472 -3.27 -1.36 35.14
CA VAL A 472 -2.71 -1.78 36.44
C VAL A 472 -1.55 -0.86 36.85
N ARG A 473 -1.63 -0.38 38.09
CA ARG A 473 -0.67 0.53 38.73
C ARG A 473 0.61 -0.22 39.11
N ILE A 474 1.78 0.30 38.71
CA ILE A 474 3.10 -0.15 39.20
C ILE A 474 3.36 0.52 40.56
N SER A 475 3.50 -0.26 41.63
CA SER A 475 4.10 0.23 42.87
C SER A 475 5.62 0.14 42.78
N GLY A 476 6.27 1.28 42.57
CA GLY A 476 7.68 1.44 42.88
C GLY A 476 7.84 1.44 44.40
N GLY A 477 8.36 0.36 44.97
CA GLY A 477 8.66 0.28 46.39
C GLY A 477 10.03 -0.32 46.60
N ALA A 478 10.94 0.47 47.17
CA ALA A 478 12.11 -0.08 47.84
C ALA A 478 11.62 -1.00 48.97
N VAL A 479 12.05 -2.27 48.97
CA VAL A 479 11.71 -3.18 50.05
C VAL A 479 12.50 -2.73 51.28
N ALA A 480 11.82 -2.17 52.27
CA ALA A 480 12.37 -1.99 53.61
C ALA A 480 12.81 -3.37 54.15
N ALA A 481 14.03 -3.43 54.67
CA ALA A 481 14.58 -4.63 55.28
C ALA A 481 13.64 -5.14 56.39
N PRO A 482 13.33 -6.44 56.48
CA PRO A 482 12.70 -7.00 57.66
C PRO A 482 13.67 -6.82 58.84
N GLY A 483 13.17 -6.24 59.93
CA GLY A 483 13.91 -6.11 61.16
C GLY A 483 14.26 -7.46 61.80
N GLU A 484 15.41 -7.41 62.48
CA GLU A 484 16.05 -8.38 63.38
C GLU A 484 16.63 -9.67 62.77
#